data_AF-A0A1Q8JKJ6-F1
#
_entry.id   AF-A0A1Q8JKJ6-F1
#
_cell.length_a   1.000
_cell.length_b   1.000
_cell.length_c   1.000
_cell.angle_alpha   90.00
_cell.angle_beta   90.00
_cell.angle_gamma   90.00
#
_symmetry.space_group_name_H-M   'P 1'
#
loop_
_entity.id
_entity.type
_entity.pdbx_description
1 polymer ?
#
loop_
_entity_poly.entity_id
_entity_poly.type
_entity_poly.pdbx_seq_one_letter_code
_entity_poly.pdbx_strand_id
1 'polypeptide(L)' 'MLAWLRAEPGSDVVETYLAAAKLWPAARPTGLSLGDRCCLAPAARLGGPAVTADSAWTGLDLGVSVVSIR' A
#
# COMPACT_ATOMS: atom_id res chain seq x y z
N MET A 1 -19.88 16.80 -5.65
CA MET A 1 -18.60 17.09 -6.33
C MET A 1 -17.63 15.91 -6.25
N LEU A 2 -17.21 15.45 -5.06
CA LEU A 2 -16.28 14.31 -4.93
C LEU A 2 -16.86 12.93 -5.30
N ALA A 3 -18.18 12.75 -5.22
CA ALA A 3 -18.81 11.49 -5.62
C ALA A 3 -18.83 11.27 -7.15
N TRP A 4 -18.79 12.34 -7.94
CA TRP A 4 -18.67 12.25 -9.40
C TRP A 4 -17.27 11.74 -9.77
N LEU A 5 -16.25 12.29 -9.09
CA LEU A 5 -14.81 11.92 -9.16
C LEU A 5 -14.48 10.43 -8.90
N ARG A 6 -15.43 9.67 -8.35
CA ARG A 6 -15.30 8.23 -8.09
C ARG A 6 -15.82 7.35 -9.22
N ALA A 7 -16.54 7.93 -10.19
CA ALA A 7 -17.14 7.20 -11.30
C ALA A 7 -16.38 7.39 -12.62
N GLU A 8 -15.41 8.32 -12.68
CA GLU A 8 -14.56 8.45 -13.85
C GLU A 8 -13.68 7.21 -14.02
N PRO A 9 -13.47 6.80 -15.28
CA PRO A 9 -12.44 5.83 -15.62
C PRO A 9 -11.09 6.26 -15.04
N GLY A 10 -10.44 5.38 -14.28
CA GLY A 10 -9.15 5.66 -13.63
C GLY A 10 -9.25 6.29 -12.23
N SER A 11 -10.43 6.40 -11.64
CA SER A 11 -10.56 6.82 -10.22
C SER A 11 -10.01 5.77 -9.23
N ASP A 12 -9.92 4.51 -9.64
CA ASP A 12 -9.39 3.39 -8.87
C ASP A 12 -7.89 3.49 -8.59
N VAL A 13 -7.12 4.08 -9.52
CA VAL A 13 -5.69 4.35 -9.27
C VAL A 13 -5.52 5.45 -8.23
N VAL A 14 -6.38 6.48 -8.22
CA VAL A 14 -6.32 7.57 -7.22
C VAL A 14 -6.49 7.03 -5.80
N GLU A 15 -7.45 6.13 -5.58
CA GLU A 15 -7.66 5.52 -4.27
C GLU A 15 -6.43 4.70 -3.82
N THR A 16 -5.75 4.03 -4.75
CA THR A 16 -4.50 3.29 -4.47
C THR A 16 -3.37 4.24 -4.11
N TYR A 17 -3.18 5.34 -4.84
CA TYR A 17 -2.16 6.35 -4.52
C TYR A 17 -2.41 7.03 -3.17
N LEU A 18 -3.66 7.34 -2.84
CA LEU A 18 -4.03 7.91 -1.55
C LEU A 18 -3.75 6.94 -0.41
N ALA A 19 -4.06 5.65 -0.58
CA ALA A 19 -3.74 4.62 0.40
C ALA A 19 -2.21 4.45 0.58
N ALA A 20 -1.44 4.49 -0.51
CA ALA A 20 0.02 4.45 -0.45
C ALA A 20 0.61 5.68 0.25
N ALA A 21 0.04 6.87 0.03
CA ALA A 21 0.47 8.10 0.70
C ALA A 21 0.21 8.04 2.22
N LYS A 22 -0.88 7.40 2.66
CA LYS A 22 -1.18 7.20 4.09
C LYS A 22 -0.14 6.33 4.81
N LEU A 23 0.55 5.44 4.09
CA LEU A 23 1.63 4.62 4.66
C LEU A 23 2.92 5.42 4.87
N TRP A 24 3.08 6.58 4.24
CA TRP A 24 4.35 7.33 4.25
C TRP A 24 4.89 7.68 5.64
N PRO A 25 4.10 8.19 6.61
CA PRO A 25 4.63 8.54 7.93
C PRO A 25 5.30 7.36 8.64
N ALA A 26 4.72 6.16 8.52
CA ALA A 26 5.23 4.93 9.15
C ALA A 26 6.32 4.25 8.30
N ALA A 27 6.31 4.45 6.98
CA ALA A 27 7.27 3.85 6.05
C ALA A 27 8.53 4.70 5.83
N ARG A 28 8.52 6.00 6.16
CA ARG A 28 9.68 6.89 5.97
C ARG A 28 10.94 6.40 6.72
N PRO A 29 10.87 5.93 7.98
CA PRO A 29 12.05 5.44 8.69
C PRO A 29 12.63 4.14 8.10
N THR A 30 11.82 3.36 7.38
CA THR A 30 12.22 2.05 6.83
C THR A 30 12.84 2.15 5.44
N GLY A 31 12.86 3.36 4.85
CA GLY A 31 13.45 3.58 3.52
C GLY A 31 12.62 3.04 2.36
N LEU A 32 11.37 2.63 2.60
CA LEU A 32 10.50 2.09 1.55
C LEU A 32 10.27 3.11 0.42
N SER A 33 10.32 2.61 -0.81
CA SER A 33 10.05 3.41 -2.00
C SER A 33 8.56 3.74 -2.14
N LEU A 34 8.23 4.65 -3.05
CA LEU A 34 6.83 4.87 -3.44
C LEU A 34 6.22 3.60 -4.05
N GLY A 35 7.00 2.86 -4.83
CA GLY A 35 6.58 1.60 -5.44
C GLY A 35 6.16 0.58 -4.38
N ASP A 36 6.97 0.40 -3.35
CA ASP A 36 6.67 -0.55 -2.26
C ASP A 36 5.38 -0.18 -1.55
N ARG A 37 5.19 1.11 -1.24
CA ARG A 37 3.95 1.60 -0.61
C ARG A 37 2.73 1.38 -1.50
N CYS A 38 2.85 1.59 -2.81
CA CYS A 38 1.77 1.30 -3.76
C CYS A 38 1.41 -0.18 -3.79
N CYS A 39 2.39 -1.08 -3.65
CA CYS A 39 2.14 -2.52 -3.59
C CYS A 39 1.58 -2.99 -2.24
N LEU A 40 1.95 -2.33 -1.13
CA LEU A 40 1.44 -2.61 0.22
C LEU A 40 0.03 -2.04 0.47
N ALA A 41 -0.32 -0.93 -0.19
CA ALA A 41 -1.59 -0.23 0.00
C ALA A 41 -2.85 -1.09 -0.24
N PRO A 42 -2.92 -1.96 -1.26
CA PRO A 42 -4.03 -2.89 -1.44
C PRO A 42 -4.19 -3.85 -0.26
N ALA A 43 -3.09 -4.37 0.30
CA ALA A 43 -3.13 -5.28 1.44
C ALA A 43 -3.70 -4.58 2.69
N ALA A 44 -3.27 -3.34 2.95
CA ALA A 44 -3.84 -2.49 4.00
C ALA A 44 -5.34 -2.22 3.79
N ARG A 45 -5.76 -1.93 2.54
CA ARG A 45 -7.16 -1.61 2.19
C ARG A 45 -8.09 -2.81 2.28
N LEU A 46 -7.62 -3.96 1.83
CA LEU A 46 -8.41 -5.20 1.73
C LEU A 46 -8.38 -6.03 3.02
N GLY A 47 -7.50 -5.69 3.97
CA GLY A 47 -7.31 -6.46 5.20
C GLY A 47 -6.68 -7.85 4.96
N GLY A 48 -5.98 -8.00 3.84
CA GLY A 48 -5.31 -9.25 3.43
C GLY A 48 -3.79 -9.16 3.55
N PRO A 49 -3.07 -10.29 3.36
CA PRO A 49 -1.62 -10.28 3.38
C PRO A 49 -1.03 -9.72 2.08
N ALA A 50 0.07 -8.97 2.19
CA ALA A 50 0.97 -8.70 1.08
C ALA A 50 1.90 -9.90 0.90
N VAL A 51 1.72 -10.63 -0.20
CA VAL A 51 2.59 -11.77 -0.56
C VAL A 51 3.77 -11.23 -1.37
N THR A 52 5.00 -11.55 -0.93
CA THR A 52 6.20 -10.99 -1.56
C THR A 52 7.37 -11.98 -1.52
N ALA A 53 8.31 -11.81 -2.44
CA ALA A 53 9.63 -12.44 -2.40
C ALA A 53 10.71 -11.48 -1.86
N ASP A 54 10.33 -10.24 -1.52
CA ASP A 54 11.22 -9.22 -0.98
C ASP A 54 11.28 -9.32 0.56
N SER A 55 12.45 -9.70 1.08
CA SER A 55 12.68 -9.81 2.51
C SER A 55 12.70 -8.46 3.22
N ALA A 56 12.92 -7.34 2.51
CA ALA A 56 12.91 -6.00 3.10
C ALA A 56 11.54 -5.60 3.67
N TRP A 57 10.47 -6.30 3.27
CA TRP A 57 9.13 -6.06 3.78
C TRP A 57 8.82 -6.82 5.07
N THR A 58 9.69 -7.76 5.47
CA THR A 58 9.50 -8.51 6.71
C THR A 58 9.76 -7.63 7.92
N GLY A 59 8.89 -7.72 8.94
CA GLY A 59 9.03 -6.96 10.19
C GLY A 59 8.64 -5.48 10.09
N LEU A 60 8.04 -5.04 8.98
CA LEU A 60 7.50 -3.69 8.85
C LEU A 60 6.31 -3.48 9.80
N ASP A 61 6.39 -2.46 10.65
CA ASP A 61 5.28 -2.03 11.51
C ASP A 61 4.37 -1.04 10.77
N LEU A 62 3.64 -1.55 9.77
CA LEU A 62 2.73 -0.76 8.93
C LEU A 62 1.26 -1.17 9.10
N GLY A 63 0.96 -2.07 10.03
CA GLY A 63 -0.38 -2.66 10.16
C GLY A 63 -0.79 -3.52 8.96
N VAL A 64 0.18 -3.98 8.15
CA VAL A 64 -0.03 -4.85 6.99
C VAL A 64 0.63 -6.19 7.26
N SER A 65 -0.13 -7.28 7.15
CA SER A 65 0.44 -8.62 7.22
C SER A 65 1.29 -8.89 5.98
N VAL A 66 2.52 -9.36 6.14
CA VAL A 66 3.42 -9.72 5.03
C VAL A 66 3.70 -11.22 5.07
N VAL A 67 3.60 -11.89 3.93
CA VAL A 67 3.92 -13.32 3.78
C VAL A 67 5.05 -13.47 2.76
N SER A 68 6.20 -13.96 3.22
CA SER A 68 7.31 -14.34 2.35
C SER A 68 7.02 -15.65 1.64
N ILE A 69 7.32 -15.72 0.35
CA ILE A 69 7.29 -16.96 -0.44
C ILE A 69 8.69 -17.50 -0.79
N ARG A 70 9.73 -16.86 -0.26
CA ARG A 70 11.12 -17.31 -0.32
C ARG A 70 11.55 -17.82 1.05
#